data_AF-A0A078ASJ4-F1
#
_entry.id   AF-A0A078ASJ4-F1
#
_cell.length_a   1.000
_cell.length_b   1.000
_cell.length_c   1.000
_cell.angle_alpha   90.00
_cell.angle_beta   90.00
_cell.angle_gamma   90.00
#
_symmetry.space_group_name_H-M   'P 1'
#
loop_
_entity.id
_entity.type
_entity.pdbx_description
1 polymer ?
#
loop_
_entity_poly.entity_id
_entity_poly.type
_entity_poly.pdbx_seq_one_letter_code
_entity_poly.pdbx_strand_id
1 'polypeptide(L)'
;MKTSFLRVSSEETPNRRRTLVKVATGTLLSVSATLLALNIFGSQEQKVNQVMNLASFNQFAPKGQVNLYGDTRFEGRKISLYPGYKGNLGNLNPGFNDQLSSIQIGSGLRVLFCSNNNCAGNGWDEKFELLGPYNAQDLSVNDWVSYVEVYSYDEKKDPRVMLLGAGDFNIDRSGTFPPGTYMTNDIMRNGIDRPGYGGGASGIVIPSNLIAYLYKGDFLEGEVKAISGPAQIDLIKYENGAWNDRIGSMVIAKVSDTPITISGSWEKVVSSNDAISIQVEETAGIDTTKTNSQEISTSLTAGFEVGGDAVGYKYSISATVGTAISKSVASTLSKSGKFTIQATCSNPSRVKMTLWQWRMTGVKNNQLVMDMKDNEFICKTGEQAPRCPVGFCQDDECNYCKSGLYQ
;
A
#
# COMPACT_ATOMS: atom_id res chain seq x y z
N MET A 1 -0.45 -10.13 71.78
CA MET A 1 -1.93 -10.13 71.65
C MET A 1 -2.26 -10.89 70.36
N LYS A 2 -2.96 -12.02 70.52
CA LYS A 2 -3.55 -12.96 69.53
C LYS A 2 -2.82 -13.33 68.23
N THR A 3 -2.43 -14.60 68.24
CA THR A 3 -1.97 -15.54 67.21
C THR A 3 -3.13 -16.23 66.46
N SER A 4 -2.83 -16.61 65.21
CA SER A 4 -3.19 -17.88 64.50
C SER A 4 -4.65 -18.33 64.31
N PHE A 5 -5.03 -18.76 63.09
CA PHE A 5 -5.18 -20.18 62.67
C PHE A 5 -6.00 -20.37 61.37
N LEU A 6 -5.52 -21.30 60.54
CA LEU A 6 -6.20 -21.97 59.43
C LEU A 6 -7.30 -22.94 59.93
N ARG A 7 -8.32 -23.22 59.11
CA ARG A 7 -8.98 -24.54 59.09
C ARG A 7 -9.58 -24.90 57.74
N VAL A 8 -9.43 -26.20 57.47
CA VAL A 8 -9.73 -27.01 56.28
C VAL A 8 -11.01 -27.84 56.53
N SER A 9 -11.49 -28.50 55.47
CA SER A 9 -12.39 -29.68 55.40
C SER A 9 -13.88 -29.40 55.16
N SER A 10 -14.62 -30.19 54.37
CA SER A 10 -14.37 -31.50 53.73
C SER A 10 -15.39 -31.79 52.61
N GLU A 11 -14.99 -32.64 51.67
CA GLU A 11 -15.84 -33.41 50.76
C GLU A 11 -16.86 -34.31 51.50
N GLU A 12 -17.99 -34.58 50.86
CA GLU A 12 -18.60 -35.92 50.80
C GLU A 12 -19.61 -36.01 49.63
N THR A 13 -19.34 -36.92 48.69
CA THR A 13 -20.34 -37.66 47.88
C THR A 13 -20.45 -39.07 48.51
N PRO A 14 -21.39 -40.02 48.19
CA PRO A 14 -22.20 -40.18 46.96
C PRO A 14 -23.61 -40.87 47.15
N ASN A 15 -24.25 -41.25 46.02
CA ASN A 15 -24.82 -42.59 45.72
C ASN A 15 -26.34 -42.77 45.41
N ARG A 16 -26.61 -43.04 44.11
CA ARG A 16 -27.26 -44.22 43.48
C ARG A 16 -28.80 -44.47 43.46
N ARG A 17 -29.20 -44.91 42.23
CA ARG A 17 -30.29 -45.80 41.75
C ARG A 17 -31.60 -45.11 41.32
N ARG A 18 -31.89 -45.01 40.01
CA ARG A 18 -32.36 -46.02 39.01
C ARG A 18 -33.86 -46.32 39.10
N THR A 19 -34.63 -45.82 38.13
CA THR A 19 -35.80 -46.54 37.58
C THR A 19 -35.87 -46.31 36.06
N LEU A 20 -35.88 -47.42 35.33
CA LEU A 20 -36.14 -47.56 33.90
C LEU A 20 -37.65 -47.68 33.68
N VAL A 21 -38.22 -46.98 32.70
CA VAL A 21 -39.38 -47.47 31.92
C VAL A 21 -39.19 -47.07 30.46
N LYS A 22 -39.16 -48.08 29.59
CA LYS A 22 -39.32 -48.00 28.14
C LYS A 22 -40.78 -48.30 27.78
N VAL A 23 -41.26 -47.75 26.67
CA VAL A 23 -42.26 -48.24 25.66
C VAL A 23 -42.86 -46.96 25.03
N ALA A 24 -42.40 -46.49 23.87
CA ALA A 24 -42.62 -46.95 22.49
C ALA A 24 -43.86 -46.35 21.81
N THR A 25 -43.65 -45.98 20.54
CA THR A 25 -44.59 -45.78 19.42
C THR A 25 -45.49 -44.55 19.37
N GLY A 26 -45.29 -43.76 18.31
CA GLY A 26 -46.16 -42.66 17.88
C GLY A 26 -45.58 -41.84 16.73
N THR A 27 -45.26 -42.48 15.60
CA THR A 27 -45.05 -41.81 14.31
C THR A 27 -46.39 -41.28 13.78
N LEU A 28 -46.49 -39.98 13.45
CA LEU A 28 -47.15 -39.42 12.25
C LEU A 28 -47.35 -37.89 12.36
N LEU A 29 -47.23 -37.22 11.19
CA LEU A 29 -47.54 -35.81 10.87
C LEU A 29 -46.45 -34.80 11.27
N SER A 30 -45.46 -34.41 10.45
CA SER A 30 -45.45 -33.89 9.07
C SER A 30 -46.32 -32.63 8.84
N VAL A 31 -45.60 -31.52 8.66
CA VAL A 31 -45.99 -30.27 7.96
C VAL A 31 -46.79 -29.24 8.79
N SER A 32 -46.30 -28.00 8.76
CA SER A 32 -46.95 -26.73 9.15
C SER A 32 -46.94 -26.29 10.61
N ALA A 33 -45.88 -25.59 11.03
CA ALA A 33 -46.01 -24.45 11.96
C ALA A 33 -44.81 -23.46 11.96
N THR A 34 -43.88 -23.53 10.99
CA THR A 34 -42.79 -22.53 10.83
C THR A 34 -43.19 -21.41 9.87
N LEU A 35 -44.42 -20.90 9.99
CA LEU A 35 -44.94 -19.82 9.13
C LEU A 35 -45.71 -18.77 9.94
N LEU A 36 -45.30 -18.56 11.20
CA LEU A 36 -45.83 -17.50 12.06
C LEU A 36 -44.73 -16.72 12.79
N ALA A 37 -43.60 -16.46 12.11
CA ALA A 37 -42.52 -15.62 12.62
C ALA A 37 -41.88 -14.73 11.53
N LEU A 38 -42.63 -14.37 10.48
CA LEU A 38 -42.12 -13.51 9.39
C LEU A 38 -42.97 -12.27 9.08
N ASN A 39 -43.95 -11.90 9.92
CA ASN A 39 -44.82 -10.73 9.65
C ASN A 39 -44.93 -9.72 10.80
N ILE A 40 -43.98 -9.69 11.76
CA ILE A 40 -43.97 -8.71 12.88
C ILE A 40 -42.72 -7.80 12.85
N PHE A 41 -42.01 -7.73 11.72
CA PHE A 41 -41.06 -6.65 11.45
C PHE A 41 -41.46 -5.86 10.20
N GLY A 42 -42.75 -5.54 10.13
CA GLY A 42 -43.26 -4.49 9.26
C GLY A 42 -42.81 -3.11 9.75
N SER A 43 -42.42 -2.30 8.77
CA SER A 43 -42.30 -0.84 8.82
C SER A 43 -41.29 -0.25 9.80
N GLN A 44 -40.01 -0.47 9.53
CA GLN A 44 -39.19 0.71 9.32
C GLN A 44 -39.19 0.98 7.81
N GLU A 45 -40.04 1.90 7.37
CA GLU A 45 -39.72 2.73 6.21
C GLU A 45 -38.41 3.43 6.55
N GLN A 46 -37.29 2.74 6.32
CA GLN A 46 -36.03 3.39 6.17
C GLN A 46 -36.25 4.43 5.08
N LYS A 47 -36.03 5.70 5.42
CA LYS A 47 -35.69 6.73 4.45
C LYS A 47 -34.41 6.28 3.72
N VAL A 48 -34.52 5.31 2.80
CA VAL A 48 -33.48 4.95 1.82
C VAL A 48 -33.59 5.88 0.61
N ASN A 49 -33.95 7.14 0.85
CA ASN A 49 -33.87 8.22 -0.15
C ASN A 49 -32.54 8.97 -0.07
N GLN A 50 -31.60 8.52 0.76
CA GLN A 50 -30.18 8.70 0.45
C GLN A 50 -29.74 7.53 -0.42
N VAL A 51 -30.29 7.45 -1.64
CA VAL A 51 -29.66 6.69 -2.72
C VAL A 51 -28.35 7.43 -2.94
N MET A 52 -27.28 6.85 -2.41
CA MET A 52 -25.97 7.46 -2.34
C MET A 52 -25.52 7.84 -3.75
N ASN A 53 -25.18 9.12 -3.96
CA ASN A 53 -24.48 9.62 -5.14
C ASN A 53 -23.07 9.02 -5.17
N LEU A 54 -22.97 7.72 -5.43
CA LEU A 54 -21.70 7.03 -5.52
C LEU A 54 -21.30 6.98 -6.97
N ALA A 55 -20.14 7.58 -7.25
CA ALA A 55 -19.43 7.17 -8.44
C ALA A 55 -19.06 5.69 -8.32
N SER A 56 -19.02 5.00 -9.45
CA SER A 56 -18.67 3.58 -9.51
C SER A 56 -17.63 3.33 -10.59
N PHE A 57 -16.64 2.50 -10.27
CA PHE A 57 -15.61 2.03 -11.20
C PHE A 57 -16.00 0.73 -11.92
N ASN A 58 -17.28 0.34 -11.87
CA ASN A 58 -17.77 -0.82 -12.62
C ASN A 58 -17.86 -0.50 -14.12
N GLN A 59 -17.71 -1.49 -14.98
CA GLN A 59 -17.85 -1.28 -16.42
C GLN A 59 -19.34 -1.24 -16.83
N PHE A 60 -19.93 -0.05 -17.04
CA PHE A 60 -21.31 0.06 -17.56
C PHE A 60 -21.35 0.40 -19.05
N ALA A 61 -20.55 1.37 -19.49
CA ALA A 61 -20.34 1.62 -20.92
C ALA A 61 -19.42 0.54 -21.53
N PRO A 62 -19.49 0.23 -22.83
CA PRO A 62 -18.52 -0.65 -23.50
C PRO A 62 -17.08 -0.13 -23.42
N LYS A 63 -16.10 -1.03 -23.52
CA LYS A 63 -14.67 -0.64 -23.58
C LYS A 63 -14.43 0.31 -24.76
N GLY A 64 -13.71 1.41 -24.51
CA GLY A 64 -13.43 2.40 -25.55
C GLY A 64 -14.61 3.31 -25.92
N GLN A 65 -15.66 3.37 -25.09
CA GLN A 65 -16.82 4.24 -25.31
C GLN A 65 -17.10 5.08 -24.06
N VAL A 66 -17.44 6.36 -24.26
CA VAL A 66 -18.00 7.23 -23.22
C VAL A 66 -19.43 7.60 -23.60
N ASN A 67 -20.34 7.53 -22.63
CA ASN A 67 -21.72 7.98 -22.74
C ASN A 67 -21.94 9.21 -21.86
N LEU A 68 -22.43 10.28 -22.48
CA LEU A 68 -22.84 11.53 -21.84
C LEU A 68 -24.37 11.58 -21.81
N TYR A 69 -24.95 12.02 -20.70
CA TYR A 69 -26.39 12.05 -20.50
C TYR A 69 -26.86 13.43 -20.09
N GLY A 70 -27.97 13.83 -20.72
CA GLY A 70 -28.66 15.11 -20.55
C GLY A 70 -29.31 15.28 -19.19
N ASP A 71 -29.65 14.16 -18.56
CA ASP A 71 -30.32 14.11 -17.26
C ASP A 71 -29.50 13.23 -16.30
N THR A 72 -29.80 13.36 -15.00
CA THR A 72 -29.24 12.50 -13.95
C THR A 72 -29.61 11.03 -14.15
N ARG A 73 -28.97 10.13 -13.40
CA ARG A 73 -29.24 8.68 -13.36
C ARG A 73 -29.14 7.97 -14.71
N PHE A 74 -28.33 8.51 -15.62
CA PHE A 74 -28.15 7.99 -16.98
C PHE A 74 -29.43 8.02 -17.82
N GLU A 75 -30.30 9.00 -17.57
CA GLU A 75 -31.54 9.19 -18.29
C GLU A 75 -31.43 10.27 -19.37
N GLY A 76 -32.54 10.51 -20.06
CA GLY A 76 -32.66 11.59 -21.01
C GLY A 76 -31.87 11.38 -22.30
N ARG A 77 -31.43 12.51 -22.86
CA ARG A 77 -30.68 12.52 -24.10
C ARG A 77 -29.29 11.95 -23.89
N LYS A 78 -28.94 10.94 -24.69
CA LYS A 78 -27.63 10.28 -24.65
C LYS A 78 -26.76 10.64 -25.86
N ILE A 79 -25.48 10.88 -25.62
CA ILE A 79 -24.44 11.01 -26.64
C ILE A 79 -23.33 10.00 -26.35
N SER A 80 -22.86 9.32 -27.39
CA SER A 80 -21.73 8.40 -27.28
C SER A 80 -20.54 8.94 -28.06
N LEU A 81 -19.39 9.05 -27.38
CA LEU A 81 -18.12 9.48 -27.98
C LEU A 81 -17.09 8.36 -27.87
N TYR A 82 -16.07 8.42 -28.72
CA TYR A 82 -15.05 7.40 -28.91
C TYR A 82 -13.65 8.04 -28.94
N PRO A 83 -12.56 7.27 -28.74
CA PRO A 83 -11.20 7.76 -28.86
C PRO A 83 -10.96 8.58 -30.12
N GLY A 84 -10.29 9.72 -29.96
CA GLY A 84 -10.00 10.66 -31.03
C GLY A 84 -11.01 11.81 -31.15
N TYR A 85 -12.17 11.73 -30.48
CA TYR A 85 -13.08 12.87 -30.43
C TYR A 85 -12.45 14.05 -29.67
N LYS A 86 -12.50 15.24 -30.27
CA LYS A 86 -12.09 16.53 -29.70
C LYS A 86 -13.01 17.60 -30.24
N GLY A 87 -13.86 18.19 -29.40
CA GLY A 87 -14.83 19.16 -29.91
C GLY A 87 -15.75 19.79 -28.88
N ASN A 88 -16.33 20.93 -29.28
CA ASN A 88 -17.36 21.62 -28.52
C ASN A 88 -18.65 20.80 -28.58
N LEU A 89 -19.28 20.57 -27.43
CA LEU A 89 -20.53 19.82 -27.32
C LEU A 89 -21.69 20.57 -27.99
N GLY A 90 -21.64 21.91 -28.04
CA GLY A 90 -22.58 22.72 -28.82
C GLY A 90 -22.58 22.45 -30.32
N ASN A 91 -21.49 21.90 -30.88
CA ASN A 91 -21.39 21.56 -32.31
C ASN A 91 -21.97 20.18 -32.66
N LEU A 92 -22.39 19.40 -31.67
CA LEU A 92 -23.10 18.15 -31.91
C LEU A 92 -24.49 18.45 -32.50
N ASN A 93 -25.11 17.48 -33.16
CA ASN A 93 -26.46 17.63 -33.70
C ASN A 93 -27.43 16.64 -33.05
N PRO A 94 -28.40 17.08 -32.23
CA PRO A 94 -28.57 18.47 -31.75
C PRO A 94 -27.40 18.96 -30.85
N GLY A 95 -27.27 20.25 -30.55
CA GLY A 95 -26.20 20.75 -29.66
C GLY A 95 -26.34 20.22 -28.23
N PHE A 96 -25.25 19.98 -27.51
CA PHE A 96 -25.22 19.41 -26.14
C PHE A 96 -24.39 20.26 -25.18
N ASN A 97 -24.32 21.57 -25.43
CA ASN A 97 -23.62 22.50 -24.55
C ASN A 97 -24.36 22.62 -23.22
N ASP A 98 -23.64 22.58 -22.09
CA ASP A 98 -24.21 22.85 -20.77
C ASP A 98 -25.44 21.98 -20.46
N GLN A 99 -25.37 20.70 -20.86
CA GLN A 99 -26.43 19.72 -20.67
C GLN A 99 -25.92 18.46 -19.96
N LEU A 100 -24.67 18.43 -19.51
CA LEU A 100 -24.10 17.21 -18.95
C LEU A 100 -24.50 17.04 -17.47
N SER A 101 -25.30 16.03 -17.18
CA SER A 101 -25.77 15.73 -15.82
C SER A 101 -25.32 14.37 -15.28
N SER A 102 -25.00 13.41 -16.16
CA SER A 102 -24.45 12.11 -15.77
C SER A 102 -23.55 11.49 -16.84
N ILE A 103 -22.62 10.61 -16.43
CA ILE A 103 -21.61 10.03 -17.33
C ILE A 103 -21.34 8.55 -17.08
N GLN A 104 -21.02 7.84 -18.15
CA GLN A 104 -20.44 6.50 -18.11
C GLN A 104 -19.22 6.44 -19.03
N ILE A 105 -18.04 6.19 -18.47
CA ILE A 105 -16.78 6.04 -19.19
C ILE A 105 -16.40 4.57 -19.13
N GLY A 106 -16.28 3.91 -20.27
CA GLY A 106 -15.79 2.54 -20.34
C GLY A 106 -14.27 2.46 -20.15
N SER A 107 -13.78 1.30 -19.70
CA SER A 107 -12.34 1.02 -19.62
C SER A 107 -11.58 1.34 -20.92
N GLY A 108 -10.30 1.66 -20.76
CA GLY A 108 -9.40 1.98 -21.86
C GLY A 108 -9.57 3.39 -22.41
N LEU A 109 -10.23 4.28 -21.66
CA LEU A 109 -10.39 5.69 -21.99
C LEU A 109 -9.80 6.60 -20.92
N ARG A 110 -9.29 7.74 -21.38
CA ARG A 110 -9.00 8.93 -20.57
C ARG A 110 -9.77 10.09 -21.19
N VAL A 111 -10.57 10.80 -20.41
CA VAL A 111 -11.49 11.81 -20.93
C VAL A 111 -11.28 13.13 -20.20
N LEU A 112 -11.01 14.19 -20.96
CA LEU A 112 -10.88 15.56 -20.48
C LEU A 112 -12.17 16.31 -20.77
N PHE A 113 -12.71 16.97 -19.76
CA PHE A 113 -13.90 17.83 -19.84
C PHE A 113 -13.50 19.26 -19.48
N CYS A 114 -14.03 20.25 -20.22
CA CYS A 114 -13.76 21.67 -19.95
C CYS A 114 -15.05 22.50 -19.97
N SER A 115 -15.11 23.53 -19.13
CA SER A 115 -16.23 24.48 -19.08
C SER A 115 -16.37 25.29 -20.35
N ASN A 116 -15.23 25.63 -20.95
CA ASN A 116 -15.15 26.59 -22.03
C ASN A 116 -14.99 25.89 -23.37
N ASN A 117 -15.48 26.54 -24.43
CA ASN A 117 -15.24 26.11 -25.79
C ASN A 117 -13.73 26.00 -26.08
N ASN A 118 -13.36 24.98 -26.83
CA ASN A 118 -11.98 24.63 -27.22
C ASN A 118 -11.02 24.46 -26.04
N CYS A 119 -11.53 24.26 -24.81
CA CYS A 119 -10.74 24.20 -23.59
C CYS A 119 -9.76 25.38 -23.44
N ALA A 120 -10.18 26.61 -23.80
CA ALA A 120 -9.31 27.79 -23.78
C ALA A 120 -8.93 28.27 -22.37
N GLY A 121 -9.51 27.68 -21.34
CA GLY A 121 -9.26 27.97 -19.93
C GLY A 121 -7.98 27.33 -19.38
N ASN A 122 -7.33 28.03 -18.46
CA ASN A 122 -6.16 27.53 -17.73
C ASN A 122 -6.40 27.45 -16.21
N GLY A 123 -7.59 27.82 -15.75
CA GLY A 123 -8.01 27.67 -14.37
C GLY A 123 -8.04 26.20 -13.96
N TRP A 124 -7.71 25.95 -12.70
CA TRP A 124 -7.82 24.61 -12.12
C TRP A 124 -9.29 24.18 -12.03
N ASP A 125 -10.21 25.14 -11.95
CA ASP A 125 -11.66 24.97 -11.89
C ASP A 125 -12.31 24.88 -13.26
N GLU A 126 -11.56 25.05 -14.35
CA GLU A 126 -12.11 25.13 -15.73
C GLU A 126 -12.06 23.80 -16.48
N LYS A 127 -11.46 22.76 -15.88
CA LYS A 127 -11.35 21.43 -16.49
C LYS A 127 -11.26 20.33 -15.43
N PHE A 128 -11.67 19.13 -15.82
CA PHE A 128 -11.42 17.92 -15.03
C PHE A 128 -11.16 16.73 -15.97
N GLU A 129 -10.33 15.78 -15.51
CA GLU A 129 -9.96 14.60 -16.30
C GLU A 129 -10.25 13.30 -15.54
N LEU A 130 -10.80 12.31 -16.25
CA LEU A 130 -11.23 11.02 -15.68
C LEU A 130 -10.66 9.83 -16.44
N LEU A 131 -10.43 8.73 -15.73
CA LEU A 131 -10.01 7.44 -16.28
C LEU A 131 -11.17 6.44 -16.22
N GLY A 132 -11.42 5.75 -17.35
CA GLY A 132 -12.41 4.68 -17.40
C GLY A 132 -11.84 3.33 -16.89
N PRO A 133 -12.65 2.47 -16.26
CA PRO A 133 -14.10 2.60 -16.09
C PRO A 133 -14.48 3.58 -14.97
N TYR A 134 -15.44 4.46 -15.24
CA TYR A 134 -15.95 5.41 -14.25
C TYR A 134 -17.39 5.80 -14.60
N ASN A 135 -18.28 5.83 -13.61
CA ASN A 135 -19.67 6.20 -13.82
C ASN A 135 -20.14 7.08 -12.68
N ALA A 136 -20.81 8.18 -13.02
CA ALA A 136 -21.43 9.06 -12.04
C ALA A 136 -22.87 9.34 -12.49
N GLN A 137 -23.82 8.89 -11.68
CA GLN A 137 -25.26 9.09 -11.91
C GLN A 137 -25.66 10.55 -11.73
N ASP A 138 -24.91 11.30 -10.92
CA ASP A 138 -25.16 12.68 -10.62
C ASP A 138 -23.82 13.41 -10.60
N LEU A 139 -23.72 14.50 -11.34
CA LEU A 139 -22.52 15.32 -11.41
C LEU A 139 -22.68 16.56 -10.53
N SER A 140 -21.67 16.84 -9.70
CA SER A 140 -21.64 18.12 -8.95
C SER A 140 -21.39 19.31 -9.88
N VAL A 141 -20.82 19.05 -11.06
CA VAL A 141 -20.58 20.01 -12.16
C VAL A 141 -21.68 19.94 -13.22
N ASN A 142 -22.94 19.88 -12.78
CA ASN A 142 -24.09 19.77 -13.68
C ASN A 142 -24.15 20.94 -14.67
N ASP A 143 -24.45 20.65 -15.94
CA ASP A 143 -24.69 21.65 -17.00
C ASP A 143 -23.53 22.64 -17.19
N TRP A 144 -22.30 22.18 -16.94
CA TRP A 144 -21.11 23.03 -16.93
C TRP A 144 -20.17 22.77 -18.11
N VAL A 145 -20.21 21.58 -18.71
CA VAL A 145 -19.25 21.18 -19.75
C VAL A 145 -19.67 21.70 -21.13
N SER A 146 -18.75 22.41 -21.79
CA SER A 146 -18.89 22.84 -23.19
C SER A 146 -17.94 22.13 -24.16
N TYR A 147 -16.85 21.52 -23.70
CA TYR A 147 -15.85 20.86 -24.58
C TYR A 147 -15.34 19.54 -24.00
N VAL A 148 -15.12 18.54 -24.86
CA VAL A 148 -14.64 17.21 -24.47
C VAL A 148 -13.54 16.70 -25.39
N GLU A 149 -12.53 16.05 -24.81
CA GLU A 149 -11.55 15.25 -25.52
C GLU A 149 -11.52 13.81 -25.01
N VAL A 150 -11.57 12.85 -25.92
CA VAL A 150 -11.56 11.42 -25.61
C VAL A 150 -10.27 10.80 -26.12
N TYR A 151 -9.45 10.29 -25.20
CA TYR A 151 -8.19 9.63 -25.49
C TYR A 151 -8.30 8.13 -25.27
N SER A 152 -7.61 7.35 -26.11
CA SER A 152 -7.28 5.96 -25.75
C SER A 152 -6.38 5.95 -24.52
N TYR A 153 -6.60 5.01 -23.62
CA TYR A 153 -5.84 4.84 -22.39
C TYR A 153 -5.45 3.38 -22.19
N ASP A 154 -4.19 3.15 -21.82
CA ASP A 154 -3.65 1.84 -21.48
C ASP A 154 -2.84 1.98 -20.19
N GLU A 155 -3.41 1.53 -19.07
CA GLU A 155 -2.79 1.56 -17.74
C GLU A 155 -1.40 0.93 -17.72
N LYS A 156 -1.11 -0.03 -18.60
CA LYS A 156 0.20 -0.66 -18.66
C LYS A 156 1.27 0.21 -19.32
N LYS A 157 0.88 1.06 -20.28
CA LYS A 157 1.80 1.92 -21.05
C LYS A 157 1.93 3.33 -20.47
N ASP A 158 0.82 3.89 -20.03
CA ASP A 158 0.72 5.23 -19.45
C ASP A 158 -0.04 5.14 -18.12
N PRO A 159 0.51 4.46 -17.09
CA PRO A 159 -0.16 4.37 -15.80
C PRO A 159 -0.33 5.76 -15.19
N ARG A 160 -1.47 6.01 -14.54
CA ARG A 160 -1.79 7.32 -13.97
C ARG A 160 -2.51 7.17 -12.64
N VAL A 161 -2.17 8.00 -11.66
CA VAL A 161 -2.98 8.20 -10.47
C VAL A 161 -4.10 9.19 -10.81
N MET A 162 -5.32 8.94 -10.32
CA MET A 162 -6.42 9.89 -10.44
C MET A 162 -6.75 10.45 -9.06
N LEU A 163 -6.78 11.78 -8.94
CA LEU A 163 -7.27 12.50 -7.77
C LEU A 163 -8.67 13.05 -8.07
N LEU A 164 -9.53 13.07 -7.06
CA LEU A 164 -10.91 13.53 -7.10
C LEU A 164 -11.12 14.55 -5.98
N GLY A 165 -11.80 15.66 -6.27
CA GLY A 165 -12.00 16.74 -5.32
C GLY A 165 -13.11 16.49 -4.29
N ALA A 166 -14.05 15.59 -4.60
CA ALA A 166 -15.17 15.25 -3.73
C ALA A 166 -15.05 13.85 -3.12
N GLY A 167 -15.68 13.68 -1.97
CA GLY A 167 -15.79 12.40 -1.27
C GLY A 167 -16.61 11.37 -2.04
N ASP A 168 -16.58 10.12 -1.57
CA ASP A 168 -17.30 9.00 -2.19
C ASP A 168 -17.00 8.82 -3.69
N PHE A 169 -15.82 9.30 -4.11
CA PHE A 169 -15.35 9.35 -5.48
C PHE A 169 -16.24 10.16 -6.44
N ASN A 170 -17.15 10.99 -5.93
CA ASN A 170 -17.91 11.92 -6.76
C ASN A 170 -16.95 12.93 -7.41
N ILE A 171 -17.42 13.58 -8.48
CA ILE A 171 -16.66 14.64 -9.15
C ILE A 171 -17.29 16.00 -8.90
N ASP A 172 -16.53 16.85 -8.26
CA ASP A 172 -16.59 18.31 -8.41
C ASP A 172 -15.39 18.81 -9.22
N ARG A 173 -14.24 18.13 -9.05
CA ARG A 173 -12.92 18.40 -9.62
C ARG A 173 -12.19 17.07 -9.78
N SER A 174 -11.32 16.94 -10.78
CA SER A 174 -10.49 15.75 -10.92
C SER A 174 -9.26 15.98 -11.81
N GLY A 175 -8.21 15.22 -11.54
CA GLY A 175 -6.96 15.27 -12.30
C GLY A 175 -6.32 13.90 -12.41
N THR A 176 -5.60 13.65 -13.52
CA THR A 176 -4.81 12.42 -13.69
C THR A 176 -3.33 12.73 -13.83
N PHE A 177 -2.49 11.91 -13.21
CA PHE A 177 -1.08 12.20 -13.00
C PHE A 177 -0.25 10.97 -13.36
N PRO A 178 0.59 11.02 -14.43
CA PRO A 178 1.52 9.95 -14.74
C PRO A 178 2.66 9.87 -13.69
N PRO A 179 3.62 8.93 -13.82
CA PRO A 179 4.82 8.95 -12.99
C PRO A 179 5.58 10.27 -13.12
N GLY A 180 6.00 10.82 -11.98
CA GLY A 180 6.64 12.13 -11.91
C GLY A 180 6.58 12.73 -10.51
N THR A 181 7.08 13.96 -10.39
CA THR A 181 7.02 14.76 -9.16
C THR A 181 6.12 15.96 -9.41
N TYR A 182 5.20 16.21 -8.49
CA TYR A 182 4.16 17.23 -8.62
C TYR A 182 4.13 18.10 -7.36
N MET A 183 4.37 19.39 -7.53
CA MET A 183 4.19 20.41 -6.50
C MET A 183 2.74 20.90 -6.47
N THR A 184 2.37 21.72 -5.48
CA THR A 184 0.99 22.23 -5.36
C THR A 184 0.51 22.87 -6.67
N ASN A 185 1.36 23.68 -7.31
CA ASN A 185 1.03 24.32 -8.58
C ASN A 185 0.81 23.33 -9.74
N ASP A 186 1.52 22.21 -9.75
CA ASP A 186 1.34 21.17 -10.77
C ASP A 186 0.02 20.42 -10.54
N ILE A 187 -0.31 20.15 -9.28
CA ILE A 187 -1.59 19.54 -8.86
C ILE A 187 -2.76 20.44 -9.28
N MET A 188 -2.66 21.75 -8.99
CA MET A 188 -3.64 22.76 -9.40
C MET A 188 -3.83 22.84 -10.91
N ARG A 189 -2.74 22.91 -11.69
CA ARG A 189 -2.85 22.97 -13.16
C ARG A 189 -3.52 21.74 -13.78
N ASN A 190 -3.65 20.65 -13.03
CA ASN A 190 -4.31 19.42 -13.42
C ASN A 190 -5.68 19.22 -12.76
N GLY A 191 -6.30 20.28 -12.22
CA GLY A 191 -7.71 20.26 -11.84
C GLY A 191 -7.99 19.90 -10.39
N ILE A 192 -7.02 20.03 -9.48
CA ILE A 192 -7.20 19.80 -8.03
C ILE A 192 -6.68 21.01 -7.26
N ASP A 193 -7.51 21.64 -6.44
CA ASP A 193 -7.15 22.89 -5.76
C ASP A 193 -6.09 22.69 -4.67
N ARG A 194 -5.55 23.80 -4.18
CA ARG A 194 -4.52 23.82 -3.14
C ARG A 194 -5.01 23.17 -1.84
N PRO A 195 -4.09 22.54 -1.08
CA PRO A 195 -4.44 21.92 0.20
C PRO A 195 -5.02 22.94 1.19
N GLY A 196 -6.00 22.49 1.99
CA GLY A 196 -6.68 23.24 3.03
C GLY A 196 -7.88 24.07 2.54
N TYR A 197 -8.19 24.02 1.24
CA TYR A 197 -9.36 24.65 0.65
C TYR A 197 -10.36 23.56 0.22
N GLY A 198 -11.66 23.91 0.17
CA GLY A 198 -12.77 22.98 -0.07
C GLY A 198 -12.88 22.43 -1.50
N GLY A 199 -11.75 22.09 -2.11
CA GLY A 199 -11.69 21.25 -3.31
C GLY A 199 -10.26 20.86 -3.67
N GLY A 200 -9.47 20.57 -2.63
CA GLY A 200 -8.27 19.77 -2.76
C GLY A 200 -8.65 18.30 -2.96
N ALA A 201 -7.70 17.38 -2.86
CA ALA A 201 -8.00 15.97 -3.08
C ALA A 201 -8.80 15.36 -1.90
N SER A 202 -9.97 14.83 -2.21
CA SER A 202 -10.84 14.06 -1.30
C SER A 202 -10.95 12.58 -1.68
N GLY A 203 -10.52 12.20 -2.89
CA GLY A 203 -10.43 10.82 -3.33
C GLY A 203 -9.16 10.57 -4.13
N ILE A 204 -8.62 9.34 -4.04
CA ILE A 204 -7.46 8.90 -4.82
C ILE A 204 -7.66 7.49 -5.36
N VAL A 205 -7.29 7.29 -6.63
CA VAL A 205 -7.28 6.00 -7.31
C VAL A 205 -5.88 5.74 -7.86
N ILE A 206 -5.27 4.64 -7.44
CA ILE A 206 -3.90 4.26 -7.80
C ILE A 206 -3.94 2.90 -8.51
N PRO A 207 -3.44 2.80 -9.76
CA PRO A 207 -3.37 1.54 -10.49
C PRO A 207 -2.32 0.60 -9.92
N SER A 208 -2.43 -0.69 -10.25
CA SER A 208 -1.64 -1.77 -9.65
C SER A 208 -0.12 -1.67 -9.82
N ASN A 209 0.36 -0.90 -10.79
CA ASN A 209 1.76 -0.74 -11.12
C ASN A 209 2.36 0.58 -10.64
N LEU A 210 1.64 1.36 -9.83
CA LEU A 210 2.12 2.62 -9.25
C LEU A 210 2.13 2.64 -7.73
N ILE A 211 2.99 3.51 -7.20
CA ILE A 211 3.01 3.95 -5.80
C ILE A 211 2.96 5.46 -5.81
N ALA A 212 2.09 6.03 -4.97
CA ALA A 212 2.04 7.46 -4.71
C ALA A 212 2.62 7.76 -3.32
N TYR A 213 3.58 8.67 -3.26
CA TYR A 213 4.07 9.29 -2.04
C TYR A 213 3.41 10.65 -1.92
N LEU A 214 2.49 10.77 -0.97
CA LEU A 214 1.70 11.99 -0.73
C LEU A 214 2.33 12.78 0.42
N TYR A 215 2.49 14.07 0.25
CA TYR A 215 3.06 14.98 1.25
C TYR A 215 2.03 16.03 1.63
N LYS A 216 1.91 16.35 2.92
CA LYS A 216 1.00 17.40 3.39
C LYS A 216 1.45 18.81 3.02
N GLY A 217 2.76 19.03 2.91
CA GLY A 217 3.35 20.29 2.48
C GLY A 217 3.55 20.36 0.96
N ASP A 218 3.79 21.56 0.46
CA ASP A 218 4.39 21.75 -0.86
C ASP A 218 5.88 21.35 -0.84
N PHE A 219 6.54 21.28 -1.99
CA PHE A 219 7.98 20.99 -2.10
C PHE A 219 8.43 19.66 -1.45
N LEU A 220 7.55 18.66 -1.36
CA LEU A 220 7.80 17.36 -0.74
C LEU A 220 8.12 17.43 0.76
N GLU A 221 7.53 18.40 1.46
CA GLU A 221 7.73 18.61 2.90
C GLU A 221 6.55 18.10 3.76
N GLY A 222 6.80 17.98 5.07
CA GLY A 222 5.81 17.62 6.07
C GLY A 222 5.57 16.12 6.20
N GLU A 223 4.41 15.77 6.75
CA GLU A 223 4.00 14.37 6.90
C GLU A 223 3.85 13.70 5.53
N VAL A 224 4.39 12.49 5.40
CA VAL A 224 4.38 11.71 4.15
C VAL A 224 3.59 10.42 4.30
N LYS A 225 2.86 10.04 3.25
CA LYS A 225 2.17 8.76 3.14
C LYS A 225 2.48 8.07 1.82
N ALA A 226 3.02 6.86 1.91
CA ALA A 226 3.14 5.98 0.76
C ALA A 226 1.87 5.13 0.61
N ILE A 227 1.30 5.11 -0.59
CA ILE A 227 0.14 4.30 -0.93
C ILE A 227 0.45 3.51 -2.21
N SER A 228 0.49 2.19 -2.10
CA SER A 228 0.69 1.29 -3.23
C SER A 228 -0.64 0.91 -3.87
N GLY A 229 -0.69 0.90 -5.20
CA GLY A 229 -1.83 0.36 -5.92
C GLY A 229 -1.87 -1.19 -5.93
N PRO A 230 -2.99 -1.79 -6.33
CA PRO A 230 -4.23 -1.12 -6.71
C PRO A 230 -4.97 -0.59 -5.47
N ALA A 231 -5.34 0.68 -5.48
CA ALA A 231 -6.01 1.31 -4.35
C ALA A 231 -7.10 2.29 -4.82
N GLN A 232 -8.22 2.31 -4.11
CA GLN A 232 -9.28 3.30 -4.23
C GLN A 232 -9.58 3.79 -2.82
N ILE A 233 -9.19 5.01 -2.50
CA ILE A 233 -9.26 5.54 -1.14
C ILE A 233 -10.08 6.82 -1.13
N ASP A 234 -11.13 6.81 -0.32
CA ASP A 234 -11.89 7.99 0.08
C ASP A 234 -11.15 8.68 1.23
N LEU A 235 -10.51 9.82 0.94
CA LEU A 235 -9.65 10.55 1.88
C LEU A 235 -10.44 11.22 3.01
N ILE A 236 -11.75 11.41 2.86
CA ILE A 236 -12.63 11.88 3.94
C ILE A 236 -12.69 10.84 5.06
N LYS A 237 -12.77 9.56 4.69
CA LYS A 237 -12.88 8.45 5.65
C LYS A 237 -11.51 7.92 6.07
N TYR A 238 -10.53 8.00 5.18
CA TYR A 238 -9.18 7.51 5.41
C TYR A 238 -8.50 8.22 6.57
N GLU A 239 -8.02 7.46 7.56
CA GLU A 239 -7.36 7.98 8.76
C GLU A 239 -8.16 9.11 9.43
N ASN A 240 -9.49 8.95 9.53
CA ASN A 240 -10.41 9.93 10.08
C ASN A 240 -10.34 11.31 9.39
N GLY A 241 -10.09 11.33 8.08
CA GLY A 241 -10.04 12.55 7.29
C GLY A 241 -8.73 13.31 7.39
N ALA A 242 -7.69 12.73 7.99
CA ALA A 242 -6.40 13.40 8.19
C ALA A 242 -5.71 13.84 6.88
N TRP A 243 -6.10 13.24 5.76
CA TRP A 243 -5.57 13.52 4.42
C TRP A 243 -6.54 14.26 3.50
N ASN A 244 -7.79 14.47 3.93
CA ASN A 244 -8.80 15.15 3.12
C ASN A 244 -8.42 16.60 2.85
N ASP A 245 -8.35 16.98 1.58
CA ASP A 245 -7.88 18.29 1.13
C ASP A 245 -6.46 18.63 1.63
N ARG A 246 -5.63 17.65 2.00
CA ARG A 246 -4.30 17.94 2.59
C ARG A 246 -3.12 17.56 1.71
N ILE A 247 -3.32 17.09 0.48
CA ILE A 247 -2.20 16.76 -0.42
C ILE A 247 -1.61 18.05 -1.00
N GLY A 248 -0.43 18.45 -0.52
CA GLY A 248 0.30 19.63 -1.01
C GLY A 248 1.28 19.32 -2.13
N SER A 249 1.91 18.14 -2.10
CA SER A 249 2.78 17.68 -3.16
C SER A 249 2.80 16.15 -3.21
N MET A 250 3.25 15.58 -4.32
CA MET A 250 3.34 14.14 -4.47
C MET A 250 4.44 13.68 -5.42
N VAL A 251 4.92 12.46 -5.19
CA VAL A 251 5.74 11.70 -6.13
C VAL A 251 4.98 10.46 -6.54
N ILE A 252 4.87 10.24 -7.85
CA ILE A 252 4.29 9.02 -8.42
C ILE A 252 5.42 8.24 -9.07
N ALA A 253 5.64 7.03 -8.58
CA ALA A 253 6.65 6.12 -9.11
C ALA A 253 5.99 4.85 -9.60
N LYS A 254 6.59 4.20 -10.61
CA LYS A 254 6.22 2.82 -10.91
C LYS A 254 6.71 1.92 -9.78
N VAL A 255 5.93 0.89 -9.49
CA VAL A 255 6.28 -0.20 -8.55
C VAL A 255 7.61 -0.88 -8.97
N SER A 256 7.91 -0.90 -10.28
CA SER A 256 9.21 -1.36 -10.79
C SER A 256 10.36 -0.44 -10.39
N ASP A 257 10.09 0.85 -10.22
CA ASP A 257 11.09 1.91 -10.07
C ASP A 257 11.33 2.24 -8.59
N THR A 258 10.53 1.71 -7.67
CA THR A 258 10.76 1.93 -6.23
C THR A 258 12.04 1.23 -5.78
N PRO A 259 12.95 1.95 -5.11
CA PRO A 259 14.19 1.36 -4.62
C PRO A 259 13.89 0.25 -3.62
N ILE A 260 14.75 -0.76 -3.60
CA ILE A 260 14.66 -1.85 -2.63
C ILE A 260 15.15 -1.28 -1.29
N THR A 261 14.33 -1.34 -0.25
CA THR A 261 14.82 -1.03 1.09
C THR A 261 15.64 -2.21 1.58
N ILE A 262 16.92 -2.00 1.79
CA ILE A 262 17.82 -3.03 2.31
C ILE A 262 17.97 -2.83 3.81
N SER A 263 17.98 -3.92 4.55
CA SER A 263 18.34 -3.96 5.96
C SER A 263 19.39 -5.03 6.21
N GLY A 264 20.33 -4.74 7.11
CA GLY A 264 21.37 -5.67 7.55
C GLY A 264 21.27 -5.95 9.04
N SER A 265 21.55 -7.19 9.44
CA SER A 265 21.47 -7.64 10.83
C SER A 265 22.44 -8.79 11.11
N TRP A 266 22.82 -8.97 12.37
CA TRP A 266 23.55 -10.16 12.82
C TRP A 266 22.58 -11.22 13.32
N GLU A 267 22.61 -12.40 12.71
CA GLU A 267 21.85 -13.57 13.09
C GLU A 267 22.72 -14.51 13.93
N LYS A 268 22.16 -15.02 15.04
CA LYS A 268 22.85 -15.99 15.89
C LYS A 268 22.86 -17.36 15.20
N VAL A 269 24.05 -17.93 15.01
CA VAL A 269 24.19 -19.28 14.44
C VAL A 269 24.21 -20.34 15.55
N VAL A 270 25.15 -20.23 16.48
CA VAL A 270 25.31 -21.18 17.60
C VAL A 270 26.03 -20.52 18.78
N SER A 271 25.80 -21.03 19.99
CA SER A 271 26.50 -20.60 21.20
C SER A 271 27.01 -21.81 21.99
N SER A 272 28.22 -21.73 22.54
CA SER A 272 28.87 -22.81 23.29
C SER A 272 29.85 -22.27 24.34
N ASN A 273 30.08 -23.04 25.40
CA ASN A 273 31.20 -22.79 26.34
C ASN A 273 32.51 -23.45 25.88
N ASP A 274 32.47 -24.27 24.84
CA ASP A 274 33.63 -24.89 24.21
C ASP A 274 34.01 -24.16 22.92
N ALA A 275 35.05 -24.64 22.23
CA ALA A 275 35.37 -24.16 20.88
C ALA A 275 34.21 -24.51 19.92
N ILE A 276 33.91 -23.60 19.00
CA ILE A 276 32.88 -23.80 17.97
C ILE A 276 33.60 -24.18 16.67
N SER A 277 33.14 -25.24 16.01
CA SER A 277 33.54 -25.59 14.64
C SER A 277 32.32 -26.16 13.94
N ILE A 278 31.75 -25.37 13.03
CA ILE A 278 30.54 -25.75 12.30
C ILE A 278 30.75 -25.61 10.80
N GLN A 279 30.05 -26.46 10.06
CA GLN A 279 29.87 -26.30 8.62
C GLN A 279 28.47 -25.75 8.40
N VAL A 280 28.37 -24.55 7.85
CA VAL A 280 27.11 -23.92 7.47
C VAL A 280 26.92 -24.16 5.98
N GLU A 281 25.87 -24.89 5.61
CA GLU A 281 25.45 -24.97 4.21
C GLU A 281 24.62 -23.73 3.90
N GLU A 282 25.14 -22.92 3.00
CA GLU A 282 24.50 -21.68 2.59
C GLU A 282 24.07 -21.79 1.14
N THR A 283 22.88 -21.25 0.90
CA THR A 283 22.45 -20.97 -0.46
C THR A 283 22.74 -19.50 -0.69
N ALA A 284 23.87 -19.19 -1.33
CA ALA A 284 24.09 -17.85 -1.82
C ALA A 284 23.31 -17.65 -3.11
N GLY A 285 22.55 -16.57 -3.12
CA GLY A 285 21.79 -16.16 -4.27
C GLY A 285 20.66 -15.27 -3.86
N ILE A 286 20.44 -14.22 -4.65
CA ILE A 286 19.10 -13.71 -4.83
C ILE A 286 18.28 -14.89 -5.32
N ASP A 287 17.02 -15.03 -4.89
CA ASP A 287 16.05 -15.75 -5.70
C ASP A 287 15.96 -14.96 -7.04
N THR A 288 16.84 -15.30 -7.99
CA THR A 288 17.17 -14.52 -9.20
C THR A 288 15.96 -14.31 -10.11
N THR A 289 14.85 -14.96 -9.78
CA THR A 289 13.56 -14.77 -10.40
C THR A 289 12.93 -13.39 -10.09
N LYS A 290 13.37 -12.64 -9.07
CA LYS A 290 12.64 -11.44 -8.59
C LYS A 290 13.38 -10.10 -8.56
N THR A 291 14.72 -10.05 -8.62
CA THR A 291 15.45 -8.79 -8.33
C THR A 291 16.74 -8.63 -9.14
N ASN A 292 16.97 -7.42 -9.69
CA ASN A 292 18.17 -7.08 -10.46
C ASN A 292 19.33 -6.66 -9.52
N SER A 293 20.53 -7.22 -9.69
CA SER A 293 21.73 -6.89 -8.90
C SER A 293 22.12 -5.41 -8.97
N GLN A 294 21.79 -4.74 -10.08
CA GLN A 294 22.01 -3.30 -10.25
C GLN A 294 21.12 -2.47 -9.32
N GLU A 295 19.85 -2.87 -9.11
CA GLU A 295 18.94 -2.18 -8.18
C GLU A 295 19.40 -2.31 -6.73
N ILE A 296 19.93 -3.48 -6.35
CA ILE A 296 20.49 -3.73 -5.02
C ILE A 296 21.72 -2.82 -4.80
N SER A 297 22.64 -2.76 -5.78
CA SER A 297 23.83 -1.91 -5.70
C SER A 297 23.48 -0.42 -5.56
N THR A 298 22.50 0.06 -6.34
CA THR A 298 22.01 1.45 -6.23
C THR A 298 21.40 1.70 -4.85
N SER A 299 20.61 0.77 -4.33
CA SER A 299 19.97 0.91 -3.02
C SER A 299 20.99 0.91 -1.87
N LEU A 300 22.03 0.06 -1.93
CA LEU A 300 23.13 0.07 -0.96
C LEU A 300 23.92 1.38 -0.98
N THR A 301 24.08 1.99 -2.15
CA THR A 301 24.79 3.26 -2.30
C THR A 301 23.98 4.44 -1.74
N ALA A 302 22.65 4.34 -1.73
CA ALA A 302 21.76 5.34 -1.14
C ALA A 302 21.72 5.32 0.41
N GLY A 303 22.29 4.28 1.03
CA GLY A 303 22.19 4.03 2.47
C GLY A 303 21.15 2.96 2.79
N PHE A 304 21.31 2.28 3.91
CA PHE A 304 20.44 1.17 4.31
C PHE A 304 20.33 1.08 5.84
N GLU A 305 19.32 0.41 6.36
CA GLU A 305 19.08 0.30 7.80
C GLU A 305 19.88 -0.87 8.41
N VAL A 306 20.48 -0.66 9.57
CA VAL A 306 21.05 -1.77 10.38
C VAL A 306 20.34 -1.86 11.71
N GLY A 307 19.93 -3.07 12.06
CA GLY A 307 19.25 -3.36 13.32
C GLY A 307 19.38 -4.83 13.72
N GLY A 308 19.14 -5.11 15.00
CA GLY A 308 19.09 -6.47 15.54
C GLY A 308 17.68 -6.78 16.04
N ASP A 309 17.16 -7.96 15.67
CA ASP A 309 15.81 -8.43 16.01
C ASP A 309 15.51 -8.43 17.53
N ALA A 310 16.55 -8.42 18.37
CA ALA A 310 16.41 -8.57 19.82
C ALA A 310 16.36 -7.24 20.61
N VAL A 311 16.68 -6.07 20.02
CA VAL A 311 16.89 -4.84 20.82
C VAL A 311 16.30 -3.55 20.23
N GLY A 312 15.59 -3.60 19.10
CA GLY A 312 14.80 -2.46 18.61
C GLY A 312 15.59 -1.21 18.19
N TYR A 313 16.91 -1.26 18.15
CA TYR A 313 17.73 -0.18 17.61
C TYR A 313 17.83 -0.33 16.09
N LYS A 314 17.39 0.71 15.36
CA LYS A 314 17.63 0.88 13.92
C LYS A 314 18.52 2.11 13.75
N TYR A 315 19.63 1.94 13.04
CA TYR A 315 20.49 3.05 12.63
C TYR A 315 20.50 3.16 11.12
N SER A 316 20.39 4.40 10.60
CA SER A 316 20.64 4.68 9.19
C SER A 316 22.13 4.79 8.97
N ILE A 317 22.63 4.16 7.91
CA ILE A 317 24.04 4.12 7.57
C ILE A 317 24.33 5.08 6.42
N SER A 318 25.43 5.84 6.53
CA SER A 318 25.88 6.77 5.48
C SER A 318 26.27 6.06 4.18
N ALA A 319 26.16 6.78 3.05
CA ALA A 319 26.49 6.27 1.71
C ALA A 319 27.92 5.67 1.59
N THR A 320 28.89 6.20 2.34
CA THR A 320 30.27 5.70 2.35
C THR A 320 30.36 4.27 2.90
N VAL A 321 29.62 3.98 3.96
CA VAL A 321 29.55 2.66 4.58
C VAL A 321 28.72 1.71 3.70
N GLY A 322 27.64 2.23 3.10
CA GLY A 322 26.86 1.54 2.07
C GLY A 322 27.72 1.04 0.90
N THR A 323 28.71 1.82 0.46
CA THR A 323 29.64 1.43 -0.62
C THR A 323 30.57 0.28 -0.23
N ALA A 324 31.07 0.25 1.01
CA ALA A 324 31.94 -0.82 1.49
C ALA A 324 31.18 -2.15 1.63
N ILE A 325 29.95 -2.09 2.16
CA ILE A 325 29.08 -3.25 2.29
C ILE A 325 28.60 -3.71 0.92
N SER A 326 28.31 -2.79 0.00
CA SER A 326 28.03 -3.10 -1.41
C SER A 326 29.13 -3.95 -2.05
N LYS A 327 30.41 -3.78 -1.69
CA LYS A 327 31.48 -4.63 -2.21
C LYS A 327 31.46 -6.06 -1.65
N SER A 328 31.20 -6.26 -0.34
CA SER A 328 31.10 -7.64 0.19
C SER A 328 29.86 -8.32 -0.37
N VAL A 329 28.74 -7.59 -0.41
CA VAL A 329 27.47 -8.04 -0.98
C VAL A 329 27.61 -8.37 -2.46
N ALA A 330 28.23 -7.51 -3.28
CA ALA A 330 28.42 -7.79 -4.70
C ALA A 330 29.24 -9.06 -4.95
N SER A 331 30.23 -9.35 -4.11
CA SER A 331 30.96 -10.62 -4.13
C SER A 331 30.03 -11.81 -3.88
N THR A 332 29.18 -11.72 -2.86
CA THR A 332 28.24 -12.78 -2.49
C THR A 332 27.11 -12.93 -3.53
N LEU A 333 26.58 -11.84 -4.07
CA LEU A 333 25.60 -11.81 -5.16
C LEU A 333 26.14 -12.39 -6.47
N SER A 334 27.43 -12.23 -6.76
CA SER A 334 28.06 -12.78 -7.96
C SER A 334 28.22 -14.31 -7.91
N LYS A 335 28.10 -14.92 -6.72
CA LYS A 335 28.21 -16.35 -6.50
C LYS A 335 26.82 -16.94 -6.30
N SER A 336 26.20 -17.45 -7.37
CA SER A 336 24.97 -18.24 -7.25
C SER A 336 25.30 -19.70 -6.97
N GLY A 337 24.69 -20.29 -5.93
CA GLY A 337 24.81 -21.71 -5.64
C GLY A 337 24.78 -22.05 -4.15
N LYS A 338 24.77 -23.36 -3.87
CA LYS A 338 24.98 -23.88 -2.52
C LYS A 338 26.47 -24.05 -2.28
N PHE A 339 26.98 -23.49 -1.19
CA PHE A 339 28.33 -23.74 -0.74
C PHE A 339 28.35 -24.02 0.76
N THR A 340 29.40 -24.71 1.21
CA THR A 340 29.62 -24.99 2.61
C THR A 340 30.71 -24.08 3.12
N ILE A 341 30.39 -23.27 4.13
CA ILE A 341 31.40 -22.47 4.84
C ILE A 341 31.73 -23.16 6.15
N GLN A 342 33.02 -23.27 6.44
CA GLN A 342 33.48 -23.68 7.76
C GLN A 342 33.79 -22.45 8.60
N ALA A 343 33.08 -22.31 9.72
CA ALA A 343 33.29 -21.24 10.69
C ALA A 343 33.79 -21.82 12.01
N THR A 344 34.85 -21.24 12.57
CA THR A 344 35.46 -21.70 13.81
C THR A 344 35.66 -20.56 14.81
N CYS A 345 35.35 -20.82 16.09
CA CYS A 345 35.66 -19.92 17.20
C CYS A 345 36.57 -20.62 18.20
N SER A 346 37.77 -20.08 18.42
CA SER A 346 38.64 -20.52 19.51
C SER A 346 38.08 -20.04 20.85
N ASN A 347 38.07 -20.91 21.86
CA ASN A 347 37.55 -20.56 23.19
C ASN A 347 38.43 -21.15 24.31
N PRO A 348 39.68 -20.68 24.45
CA PRO A 348 40.61 -21.23 25.43
C PRO A 348 40.13 -21.00 26.87
N SER A 349 39.41 -19.91 27.10
CA SER A 349 38.90 -19.51 28.43
C SER A 349 37.64 -20.24 28.85
N ARG A 350 37.07 -21.09 27.99
CA ARG A 350 35.80 -21.82 28.21
C ARG A 350 34.64 -20.92 28.67
N VAL A 351 34.59 -19.71 28.12
CA VAL A 351 33.50 -18.76 28.39
C VAL A 351 32.40 -18.96 27.36
N LYS A 352 31.19 -18.48 27.64
CA LYS A 352 30.11 -18.56 26.67
C LYS A 352 30.47 -17.73 25.43
N MET A 353 30.64 -18.39 24.29
CA MET A 353 30.98 -17.81 23.00
C MET A 353 29.80 -18.01 22.05
N THR A 354 29.45 -16.99 21.27
CA THR A 354 28.40 -17.05 20.26
C THR A 354 28.96 -16.71 18.89
N LEU A 355 28.69 -17.57 17.92
CA LEU A 355 28.97 -17.35 16.52
C LEU A 355 27.79 -16.62 15.87
N TRP A 356 28.07 -15.47 15.30
CA TRP A 356 27.12 -14.62 14.59
C TRP A 356 27.44 -14.62 13.11
N GLN A 357 26.39 -14.52 12.30
CA GLN A 357 26.48 -14.42 10.85
C GLN A 357 25.74 -13.17 10.37
N TRP A 358 26.31 -12.47 9.41
CA TRP A 358 25.65 -11.32 8.79
C TRP A 358 24.52 -11.76 7.85
N ARG A 359 23.34 -11.16 7.99
CA ARG A 359 22.16 -11.39 7.16
C ARG A 359 21.65 -10.07 6.62
N MET A 360 21.29 -10.06 5.34
CA MET A 360 20.70 -8.93 4.66
C MET A 360 19.37 -9.29 4.03
N THR A 361 18.37 -8.45 4.29
CA THR A 361 17.05 -8.58 3.69
C THR A 361 16.76 -7.34 2.84
N GLY A 362 16.16 -7.56 1.68
CA GLY A 362 15.69 -6.49 0.80
C GLY A 362 14.19 -6.59 0.70
N VAL A 363 13.51 -5.50 1.02
CA VAL A 363 12.07 -5.38 0.91
C VAL A 363 11.76 -4.40 -0.20
N LYS A 364 10.98 -4.83 -1.18
CA LYS A 364 10.41 -3.97 -2.24
C LYS A 364 8.90 -4.13 -2.16
N ASN A 365 8.18 -3.04 -1.95
CA ASN A 365 6.72 -3.03 -1.85
C ASN A 365 6.17 -3.96 -0.75
N ASN A 366 6.80 -3.93 0.44
CA ASN A 366 6.50 -4.80 1.58
C ASN A 366 6.61 -6.32 1.30
N GLN A 367 7.23 -6.70 0.18
CA GLN A 367 7.56 -8.07 -0.13
C GLN A 367 9.05 -8.30 0.05
N LEU A 368 9.41 -9.38 0.71
CA LEU A 368 10.78 -9.85 0.80
C LEU A 368 11.24 -10.27 -0.61
N VAL A 369 12.13 -9.48 -1.20
CA VAL A 369 12.68 -9.71 -2.55
C VAL A 369 14.15 -10.12 -2.53
N MET A 370 14.78 -10.02 -1.36
CA MET A 370 16.13 -10.48 -1.09
C MET A 370 16.18 -10.99 0.34
N ASP A 371 16.76 -12.16 0.54
CA ASP A 371 17.13 -12.69 1.85
C ASP A 371 18.44 -13.44 1.65
N MET A 372 19.52 -12.87 2.16
CA MET A 372 20.87 -13.32 1.89
C MET A 372 21.62 -13.41 3.21
N LYS A 373 22.32 -14.53 3.41
CA LYS A 373 23.33 -14.66 4.45
C LYS A 373 24.70 -14.46 3.80
N ASP A 374 25.52 -13.61 4.39
CA ASP A 374 26.88 -13.35 3.91
C ASP A 374 27.86 -14.32 4.57
N ASN A 375 29.04 -14.47 3.96
CA ASN A 375 30.10 -15.38 4.39
C ASN A 375 30.90 -14.83 5.59
N GLU A 376 30.33 -13.86 6.28
CA GLU A 376 30.99 -13.02 7.26
C GLU A 376 30.51 -13.42 8.65
N PHE A 377 31.45 -13.94 9.44
CA PHE A 377 31.19 -14.52 10.75
C PHE A 377 31.98 -13.79 11.82
N ILE A 378 31.35 -13.62 12.99
CA ILE A 378 32.00 -13.04 14.17
C ILE A 378 31.79 -13.96 15.37
N CYS A 379 32.88 -14.27 16.05
CA CYS A 379 32.86 -14.91 17.35
C CYS A 379 32.83 -13.84 18.43
N LYS A 380 31.84 -13.89 19.32
CA LYS A 380 31.67 -12.90 20.37
C LYS A 380 31.35 -13.55 21.71
N THR A 381 32.02 -13.10 22.76
CA THR A 381 31.73 -13.55 24.11
C THR A 381 30.34 -13.07 24.54
N GLY A 382 29.55 -13.97 25.14
CA GLY A 382 28.19 -13.70 25.60
C GLY A 382 27.12 -13.92 24.53
N GLU A 383 25.97 -13.27 24.72
CA GLU A 383 24.75 -13.43 23.90
C GLU A 383 24.34 -12.14 23.18
N GLN A 384 25.12 -11.07 23.34
CA GLN A 384 24.83 -9.80 22.68
C GLN A 384 25.29 -9.88 21.22
N ALA A 385 24.48 -9.35 20.30
CA ALA A 385 24.86 -9.25 18.90
C ALA A 385 26.07 -8.30 18.73
N PRO A 386 26.92 -8.52 17.73
CA PRO A 386 27.92 -7.55 17.29
C PRO A 386 27.27 -6.18 17.05
N ARG A 387 27.96 -5.10 17.47
CA ARG A 387 27.39 -3.74 17.44
C ARG A 387 27.45 -3.09 16.06
N CYS A 388 28.40 -3.49 15.24
CA CYS A 388 28.74 -2.78 14.02
C CYS A 388 28.38 -3.61 12.79
N PRO A 389 28.10 -2.97 11.66
CA PRO A 389 27.96 -3.66 10.39
C PRO A 389 29.25 -4.40 10.01
N VAL A 390 29.11 -5.38 9.12
CA VAL A 390 30.24 -6.12 8.54
C VAL A 390 31.31 -5.20 7.95
N GLY A 391 32.59 -5.49 8.21
CA GLY A 391 33.74 -4.68 7.76
C GLY A 391 34.08 -3.45 8.63
N PHE A 392 33.21 -3.10 9.58
CA PHE A 392 33.31 -1.87 10.37
C PHE A 392 33.60 -2.07 11.87
N CYS A 393 33.80 -3.31 12.29
CA CYS A 393 34.27 -3.63 13.63
C CYS A 393 35.69 -3.10 13.85
N GLN A 394 35.92 -2.46 14.99
CA GLN A 394 37.23 -1.97 15.42
C GLN A 394 38.01 -3.03 16.20
N ASP A 395 37.30 -3.94 16.87
CA ASP A 395 37.81 -5.09 17.60
C ASP A 395 37.24 -6.41 17.06
N ASP A 396 37.89 -7.53 17.36
CA ASP A 396 37.55 -8.86 16.83
C ASP A 396 36.15 -9.34 17.26
N GLU A 397 35.68 -8.89 18.43
CA GLU A 397 34.33 -9.18 18.94
C GLU A 397 33.30 -8.11 18.54
N CYS A 398 33.71 -7.08 17.81
CA CYS A 398 32.86 -6.02 17.31
C CYS A 398 32.01 -5.35 18.42
N ASN A 399 32.65 -5.01 19.53
CA ASN A 399 32.08 -4.16 20.58
C ASN A 399 32.13 -2.68 20.20
N TYR A 400 33.11 -2.30 19.38
CA TYR A 400 33.34 -0.92 18.96
C TYR A 400 33.36 -0.79 17.45
N CYS A 401 32.84 0.32 16.96
CA CYS A 401 32.72 0.58 15.53
C CYS A 401 33.74 1.63 15.11
N LYS A 402 34.36 1.45 13.95
CA LYS A 402 35.31 2.43 13.38
C LYS A 402 34.65 3.82 13.27
N SER A 403 35.41 4.89 13.47
CA SER A 403 34.86 6.26 13.41
C SER A 403 34.30 6.59 12.01
N GLY A 404 33.24 7.42 11.96
CA GLY A 404 32.58 7.85 10.72
C GLY A 404 31.34 7.05 10.29
N LEU A 405 30.85 6.15 11.15
CA LEU A 405 29.72 5.24 10.87
C LEU A 405 28.33 5.80 11.13
N TYR A 406 28.20 6.68 12.13
CA TYR A 406 26.92 7.21 12.59
C TYR A 406 26.91 8.72 12.32
N GLN A 407 25.91 9.18 11.56
CA GLN A 407 25.49 10.57 11.52
C GLN A 407 24.14 10.69 12.21
#